data_AF-A0A7C5NKM3-F1
#
_entry.id   AF-A0A7C5NKM3-F1
#
_cell.length_a   1.000
_cell.length_b   1.000
_cell.length_c   1.000
_cell.angle_alpha   90.00
_cell.angle_beta   90.00
_cell.angle_gamma   90.00
#
_symmetry.space_group_name_H-M   'P 1'
#
loop_
_entity.id
_entity.type
_entity.pdbx_description
1 polymer ?
#
loop_
_entity_poly.entity_id
_entity_poly.type
_entity_poly.pdbx_seq_one_letter_code
_entity_poly.pdbx_strand_id
1 'polypeptide(L)'
;MSRKLSTAITVALCLFSVTLLGTAAQADSRKAVKQELSKPVIRGGIVFKNYCKLCHGERADGIARAAKLYGVANLAIKPADEDYYFKIIRGGGTAVGKSEFMPPWEHEL
;
A
#
# COMPACT_ATOMS: atom_id res chain seq x y z
N MET A 1 43.29 10.39 39.61
CA MET A 1 42.69 10.64 38.28
C MET A 1 41.75 9.53 37.79
N SER A 2 41.90 8.27 38.22
CA SER A 2 41.16 7.10 37.71
C SER A 2 39.66 7.04 38.05
N ARG A 3 39.24 7.50 39.24
CA ARG A 3 37.83 7.42 39.68
C ARG A 3 36.88 8.38 38.92
N LYS A 4 37.38 9.55 38.51
CA LYS A 4 36.60 10.55 37.74
C LYS A 4 36.42 10.14 36.27
N LEU A 5 37.42 9.44 35.72
CA LEU A 5 37.36 8.91 34.35
C LEU A 5 36.40 7.71 34.26
N SER A 6 36.42 6.83 35.26
CA SER A 6 35.51 5.67 35.33
C SER A 6 34.04 6.08 35.45
N THR A 7 33.74 7.06 36.31
CA THR A 7 32.37 7.60 36.45
C THR A 7 31.87 8.30 35.18
N ALA A 8 32.72 9.05 34.48
CA ALA A 8 32.35 9.67 33.21
C ALA A 8 32.03 8.62 32.11
N ILE A 9 32.79 7.53 32.05
CA ILE A 9 32.57 6.43 31.09
C ILE A 9 31.26 5.69 31.39
N THR A 10 30.98 5.38 32.66
CA THR A 10 29.73 4.71 33.04
C THR A 10 28.50 5.58 32.73
N VAL A 11 28.56 6.88 33.02
CA VAL A 11 27.46 7.80 32.70
C VAL A 11 27.25 7.89 31.19
N ALA A 12 28.31 7.98 30.39
CA ALA A 12 28.23 8.00 28.93
C ALA A 12 27.61 6.71 28.36
N LEU A 13 28.02 5.54 28.87
CA LEU A 13 27.47 4.24 28.47
C LEU A 13 25.99 4.08 28.86
N CYS A 14 25.59 4.55 30.04
CA CYS A 14 24.19 4.55 30.47
C CYS A 14 23.33 5.46 29.58
N LEU A 15 23.81 6.67 29.27
CA LEU A 15 23.09 7.61 28.39
C LEU A 15 22.95 7.04 26.98
N PHE A 16 24.02 6.44 26.43
CA PHE A 16 23.99 5.79 25.11
C PHE A 16 23.02 4.61 25.07
N SER A 17 22.97 3.81 26.13
CA SER A 17 22.04 2.66 26.24
C SER A 17 20.58 3.10 26.30
N VAL A 18 20.27 4.19 27.01
CA VAL A 18 18.92 4.77 27.07
C VAL A 18 18.47 5.29 25.70
N THR A 19 19.38 5.90 24.92
CA THR A 19 19.04 6.36 23.57
C THR A 19 18.78 5.22 22.57
N LEU A 20 19.48 4.08 22.70
CA LEU A 20 19.26 2.92 21.83
C LEU A 20 17.95 2.18 22.11
N LEU A 21 17.49 2.13 23.37
CA LEU A 21 16.22 1.46 23.72
C LEU A 21 14.98 2.26 23.28
N GLY A 22 15.08 3.59 23.17
CA GLY A 22 13.95 4.45 22.84
C GLY A 22 13.38 4.26 21.42
N THR A 23 14.23 3.90 20.44
CA THR A 23 13.80 3.73 19.04
C THR A 23 13.18 2.36 18.77
N ALA A 24 13.62 1.32 19.48
CA ALA A 24 13.11 -0.05 19.30
C ALA A 24 11.68 -0.26 19.84
N ALA A 25 11.21 0.61 20.74
CA ALA A 25 9.92 0.46 21.43
C ALA A 25 8.78 1.31 20.86
N GLN A 26 9.02 2.12 19.81
CA GLN A 26 7.97 2.94 19.23
C GLN A 26 7.10 2.11 18.28
N ALA A 27 6.24 1.26 18.85
CA ALA A 27 5.14 0.67 18.10
C ALA A 27 4.20 1.79 17.63
N ASP A 28 3.78 1.74 16.36
CA ASP A 28 2.81 2.68 15.84
C ASP A 28 1.51 2.63 16.67
N SER A 29 1.06 3.78 17.15
CA SER A 29 -0.21 3.83 17.86
C SER A 29 -1.36 3.43 16.93
N ARG A 30 -2.41 2.78 17.46
CA ARG A 30 -3.61 2.46 16.67
C ARG A 30 -4.20 3.68 15.95
N LYS A 31 -4.09 4.87 16.56
CA LYS A 31 -4.52 6.14 15.95
C LYS A 31 -3.67 6.49 14.72
N ALA A 32 -2.34 6.42 14.85
CA ALA A 32 -1.41 6.68 13.75
C ALA A 32 -1.64 5.69 12.58
N VAL A 33 -1.77 4.39 12.89
CA VAL A 33 -2.10 3.37 11.88
C VAL A 33 -3.43 3.69 11.18
N LYS A 34 -4.48 4.03 11.92
CA LYS A 34 -5.79 4.37 11.35
C LYS A 34 -5.72 5.62 10.44
N GLN A 35 -4.91 6.61 10.82
CA GLN A 35 -4.70 7.81 10.00
C GLN A 35 -4.00 7.46 8.69
N GLU A 36 -2.94 6.66 8.72
CA GLU A 36 -2.26 6.20 7.51
C GLU A 36 -3.17 5.36 6.61
N LEU A 37 -3.92 4.40 7.18
CA LEU A 37 -4.89 3.59 6.47
C LEU A 37 -6.07 4.38 5.88
N SER A 38 -6.28 5.62 6.30
CA SER A 38 -7.33 6.49 5.74
C SER A 38 -6.88 7.23 4.47
N LYS A 39 -5.57 7.30 4.20
CA LYS A 39 -5.04 8.00 3.03
C LYS A 39 -5.53 7.33 1.74
N PRO A 40 -6.08 8.08 0.76
CA PRO A 40 -6.63 7.50 -0.47
C PRO A 40 -5.66 6.58 -1.22
N VAL A 41 -4.38 6.94 -1.30
CA VAL A 41 -3.35 6.12 -1.95
C VAL A 41 -3.15 4.76 -1.26
N ILE A 42 -3.24 4.73 0.07
CA ILE A 42 -3.09 3.50 0.85
C ILE A 42 -4.35 2.64 0.71
N ARG A 43 -5.53 3.25 0.86
CA ARG A 43 -6.83 2.57 0.67
C ARG A 43 -6.94 1.98 -0.73
N GLY A 44 -6.67 2.79 -1.76
CA GLY A 44 -6.71 2.37 -3.16
C GLY A 44 -5.72 1.26 -3.46
N GLY A 45 -4.51 1.31 -2.88
CA GLY A 45 -3.53 0.22 -2.99
C GLY A 45 -4.00 -1.09 -2.37
N ILE A 46 -4.70 -1.04 -1.22
CA ILE A 46 -5.32 -2.22 -0.60
C ILE A 46 -6.43 -2.77 -1.49
N VAL A 47 -7.31 -1.92 -2.01
CA VAL A 47 -8.37 -2.33 -2.95
C VAL A 47 -7.76 -2.99 -4.18
N PHE A 48 -6.79 -2.36 -4.84
CA PHE A 48 -6.13 -2.90 -6.02
C PHE A 48 -5.54 -4.29 -5.77
N LYS A 49 -4.86 -4.48 -4.63
CA LYS A 49 -4.23 -5.75 -4.26
C LYS A 49 -5.22 -6.87 -3.93
N ASN A 50 -6.42 -6.54 -3.49
CA ASN A 50 -7.44 -7.54 -3.15
C ASN A 50 -8.34 -7.89 -4.35
N TYR A 51 -8.65 -6.90 -5.20
CA TYR A 51 -9.69 -7.04 -6.21
C TYR A 51 -9.15 -7.05 -7.65
N CYS A 52 -8.09 -6.28 -7.93
CA CYS A 52 -7.67 -6.02 -9.32
C CYS A 52 -6.46 -6.86 -9.76
N LYS A 53 -5.52 -7.13 -8.83
CA LYS A 53 -4.21 -7.71 -9.17
C LYS A 53 -4.26 -9.10 -9.79
N LEU A 54 -5.31 -9.87 -9.50
CA LEU A 54 -5.46 -11.24 -10.01
C LEU A 54 -5.44 -11.26 -11.54
N CYS A 55 -6.05 -10.24 -12.15
CA CYS A 55 -6.11 -10.04 -13.58
C CYS A 55 -5.03 -9.07 -14.07
N HIS A 56 -4.81 -7.96 -13.37
CA HIS A 56 -3.95 -6.88 -13.85
C HIS A 56 -2.47 -6.97 -13.43
N GLY A 57 -2.13 -7.89 -12.54
CA GLY A 57 -0.76 -8.08 -12.03
C GLY A 57 -0.45 -7.20 -10.83
N GLU A 58 0.57 -7.56 -10.05
CA GLU A 58 0.95 -6.83 -8.82
C GLU A 58 1.34 -5.38 -9.10
N ARG A 59 1.84 -5.10 -10.32
CA ARG A 59 2.25 -3.77 -10.78
C ARG A 59 1.32 -3.16 -11.83
N ALA A 60 0.15 -3.75 -12.04
CA ALA A 60 -0.79 -3.37 -13.09
C ALA A 60 -0.22 -3.51 -14.53
N ASP A 61 0.83 -4.30 -14.72
CA ASP A 61 1.55 -4.51 -15.99
C ASP A 61 0.95 -5.63 -16.86
N GLY A 62 -0.13 -6.26 -16.40
CA GLY A 62 -0.78 -7.40 -17.05
C GLY A 62 -0.07 -8.73 -16.83
N ILE A 63 0.99 -8.77 -16.02
CA ILE A 63 1.67 -10.01 -15.65
C ILE A 63 0.95 -10.64 -14.46
N ALA A 64 -0.13 -11.38 -14.76
CA ALA A 64 -0.99 -11.99 -13.76
C ALA A 64 -1.44 -13.40 -14.15
N ARG A 65 -1.80 -14.22 -13.16
CA ARG A 65 -2.27 -15.59 -13.40
C ARG A 65 -3.53 -15.63 -14.27
N ALA A 66 -4.48 -14.72 -14.05
CA ALA A 66 -5.73 -14.70 -14.81
C ALA A 66 -5.61 -13.97 -16.16
N ALA A 67 -4.57 -13.14 -16.36
CA ALA A 67 -4.36 -12.45 -17.64
C ALA A 67 -4.24 -13.42 -18.83
N LYS A 68 -3.62 -14.59 -18.61
CA LYS A 68 -3.50 -15.64 -19.63
C LYS A 68 -4.85 -16.19 -20.13
N LEU A 69 -5.90 -16.09 -19.32
CA LEU A 69 -7.23 -16.59 -19.65
C LEU A 69 -8.09 -15.54 -20.36
N TYR A 70 -7.94 -14.26 -20.01
CA TYR A 70 -8.85 -13.20 -20.43
C TYR A 70 -8.22 -12.16 -21.37
N GLY A 71 -6.94 -12.31 -21.73
CA GLY A 71 -6.26 -11.42 -22.68
C GLY A 71 -5.69 -10.16 -22.03
N VAL A 72 -5.76 -9.03 -22.75
CA VAL A 72 -5.06 -7.78 -22.40
C VAL A 72 -5.48 -7.27 -21.02
N ALA A 73 -4.56 -7.31 -20.06
CA ALA A 73 -4.77 -6.87 -18.68
C ALA A 73 -3.75 -5.83 -18.21
N ASN A 74 -2.92 -5.30 -19.11
CA ASN A 74 -1.99 -4.23 -18.77
C ASN A 74 -2.74 -2.89 -18.67
N LEU A 75 -2.68 -2.24 -17.51
CA LEU A 75 -3.32 -0.95 -17.27
C LEU A 75 -2.42 0.25 -17.61
N ALA A 76 -1.25 0.00 -18.24
CA ALA A 76 -0.24 0.93 -18.73
C ALA A 76 -0.56 2.37 -18.35
N ILE A 77 -0.04 2.81 -17.19
CA ILE A 77 -0.44 3.99 -16.42
C ILE A 77 -0.53 5.23 -17.32
N LYS A 78 -1.70 5.40 -17.93
CA LYS A 78 -2.13 6.61 -18.60
C LYS A 78 -3.27 7.13 -17.74
N PRO A 79 -3.10 8.29 -17.10
CA PRO A 79 -4.20 8.93 -16.41
C PRO A 79 -5.37 9.06 -17.38
N ALA A 80 -6.49 8.45 -17.03
CA ALA A 80 -7.77 8.75 -17.63
C ALA A 80 -8.49 9.79 -16.76
N ASP A 81 -9.59 10.31 -17.31
CA ASP A 81 -10.52 11.14 -16.57
C ASP A 81 -11.10 10.38 -15.35
N GLU A 82 -11.44 11.10 -14.27
CA GLU A 82 -11.96 10.49 -13.05
C GLU A 82 -13.27 9.74 -13.29
N ASP A 83 -14.15 10.28 -14.14
CA ASP A 83 -15.43 9.65 -14.47
C ASP A 83 -15.22 8.32 -15.20
N TYR A 84 -14.17 8.22 -16.03
CA TYR A 84 -13.81 6.96 -16.68
C TYR A 84 -13.48 5.88 -15.66
N TYR A 85 -12.66 6.20 -14.64
CA TYR A 85 -12.31 5.24 -13.60
C TYR A 85 -13.54 4.85 -12.76
N PHE A 86 -14.40 5.81 -12.42
CA PHE A 86 -15.64 5.50 -11.71
C PHE A 86 -16.51 4.54 -12.53
N LYS A 87 -16.69 4.83 -13.82
CA LYS A 87 -17.53 4.03 -14.71
C LYS A 87 -17.00 2.61 -14.93
N ILE A 88 -15.70 2.46 -15.20
CA ILE A 88 -15.11 1.13 -15.45
C ILE A 88 -15.01 0.30 -14.18
N ILE A 89 -14.76 0.90 -13.01
CA ILE A 89 -14.68 0.16 -11.74
C ILE A 89 -16.09 -0.24 -11.28
N ARG A 90 -17.06 0.67 -11.29
CA ARG A 90 -18.42 0.38 -10.82
C ARG A 90 -19.19 -0.49 -11.81
N GLY A 91 -19.07 -0.21 -13.11
CA GLY A 91 -19.81 -0.88 -14.19
C GLY A 91 -19.06 -1.99 -14.92
N GLY A 92 -17.81 -2.27 -14.55
CA GLY A 92 -16.99 -3.28 -15.21
C GLY A 92 -16.50 -2.83 -16.60
N GLY A 93 -15.84 -3.75 -17.32
CA GLY A 93 -15.24 -3.42 -18.61
C GLY A 93 -16.28 -3.07 -19.68
N THR A 94 -17.43 -3.74 -19.70
CA THR A 94 -18.49 -3.51 -20.71
C THR A 94 -19.05 -2.09 -20.65
N ALA A 95 -19.11 -1.45 -19.47
CA ALA A 95 -19.60 -0.09 -19.30
C ALA A 95 -18.81 0.98 -20.09
N VAL A 96 -17.59 0.66 -20.52
CA VAL A 96 -16.72 1.51 -21.33
C VAL A 96 -16.18 0.80 -22.58
N GLY A 97 -16.86 -0.26 -23.03
CA GLY A 97 -16.48 -1.00 -24.25
C GLY A 97 -15.15 -1.76 -24.14
N LYS A 98 -14.82 -2.23 -22.94
CA LYS A 98 -13.67 -3.11 -22.65
C LYS A 98 -14.13 -4.54 -22.37
N SER A 99 -13.19 -5.39 -21.99
CA SER A 99 -13.41 -6.83 -21.75
C SER A 99 -14.60 -7.09 -20.82
N GLU A 100 -15.49 -7.98 -21.24
CA GLU A 100 -16.63 -8.43 -20.43
C GLU A 100 -16.21 -9.19 -19.17
N PHE A 101 -14.97 -9.71 -19.15
CA PHE A 101 -14.41 -10.42 -18.01
C PHE A 101 -13.93 -9.49 -16.89
N MET A 102 -13.89 -8.16 -17.11
CA MET A 102 -13.67 -7.20 -16.03
C MET A 102 -14.99 -6.99 -15.29
N PRO A 103 -15.13 -7.49 -14.05
CA PRO A 103 -16.41 -7.50 -13.36
C PRO A 103 -16.82 -6.08 -12.91
N PRO A 104 -18.12 -5.81 -12.82
CA PRO A 104 -18.63 -4.62 -12.11
C PRO A 104 -18.47 -4.81 -10.61
N TRP A 105 -17.92 -3.80 -9.92
CA TRP A 105 -17.76 -3.83 -8.46
C TRP A 105 -18.89 -3.13 -7.70
N GLU A 106 -19.74 -2.38 -8.40
CA GLU A 106 -20.95 -1.73 -7.86
C GLU A 106 -20.75 -1.09 -6.48
N HIS A 107 -21.20 -1.71 -5.38
CA HIS A 107 -21.12 -1.16 -4.01
C HIS A 107 -20.09 -1.85 -3.12
N GLU A 108 -19.25 -2.73 -3.66
CA GLU A 108 -18.30 -3.53 -2.87
C GLU A 108 -17.03 -2.76 -2.46
N LEU A 109 -16.73 -1.63 -3.11
CA LEU A 109 -15.51 -0.82 -2.94
C LEU A 109 -15.75 0.57 -2.35
#